data_AF-A0AAJ0BXU7-F1
#
_entry.id   AF-A0AAJ0BXU7-F1
#
_cell.length_a   1.000
_cell.length_b   1.000
_cell.length_c   1.000
_cell.angle_alpha   90.00
_cell.angle_beta   90.00
_cell.angle_gamma   90.00
#
_symmetry.space_group_name_H-M   'P 1'
#
loop_
_entity.id
_entity.type
_entity.pdbx_description
1 polymer ?
#
loop_
_entity_poly.entity_id
_entity_poly.type
_entity_poly.pdbx_seq_one_letter_code
_entity_poly.pdbx_strand_id
1 'polypeptide(L)'
;MASATQCLASLARLSLTSAARPSTASIPRFLVPSVGTSQARYASGGAGGFRKREKKKKVYKAFRSYDLTDLEQYSLCDAIRYLRAYEVGRPPTSVKYALALKLKTVKSGPVVRNRIRLPHPVKTDTRIAVVCPDDSPLAAEARQLGAVVAGEESLFASIREGNVPFNRLICHTDSEPALKKANLGKILGPKGLMPSIKTKTITANVRGLMRELVGADEYRERGGVLRLAIGQLGFTPEMLGENVKAFMGQVKSDVSSLEEQVDKKIEEVVISSTNGPGFSLNGTFNSTDNKIQPAHLEGPM
;
A
#
# COMPACT_ATOMS: atom_id res chain seq x y z
N MET A 1 22.29 58.02 39.72
CA MET A 1 21.91 57.68 41.11
C MET A 1 21.52 56.22 41.15
N ALA A 2 22.15 55.47 42.04
CA ALA A 2 21.91 54.04 42.26
C ALA A 2 20.89 53.84 43.38
N SER A 3 20.11 52.75 43.30
CA SER A 3 19.83 51.80 44.40
C SER A 3 18.97 50.66 43.84
N ALA A 4 19.53 49.46 43.67
CA ALA A 4 19.45 48.36 44.64
C ALA A 4 18.02 47.80 44.71
N THR A 5 17.72 46.65 44.07
CA THR A 5 18.03 45.34 44.65
C THR A 5 18.53 44.32 43.63
N GLN A 6 19.77 43.89 43.85
CA GLN A 6 20.35 42.64 43.36
C GLN A 6 19.87 41.46 44.21
N CYS A 7 20.26 40.26 43.76
CA CYS A 7 20.20 38.91 44.36
C CYS A 7 19.06 38.06 43.79
N LEU A 8 19.25 36.95 43.07
CA LEU A 8 20.39 36.11 42.65
C LEU A 8 19.87 35.36 41.39
N ALA A 9 20.52 35.36 40.23
CA ALA A 9 21.44 34.29 39.79
C ALA A 9 21.03 32.88 40.31
N SER A 10 20.89 31.80 39.56
CA SER A 10 21.44 31.42 38.25
C SER A 10 21.16 29.91 38.07
N LEU A 11 21.21 29.42 36.82
CA LEU A 11 21.40 28.01 36.43
C LEU A 11 20.18 27.08 36.42
N ALA A 12 19.44 27.12 35.32
CA ALA A 12 18.67 25.96 34.84
C ALA A 12 18.87 25.79 33.32
N ARG A 13 20.10 25.43 32.92
CA ARG A 13 20.40 24.77 31.65
C ARG A 13 21.45 23.72 31.93
N LEU A 14 21.01 22.48 32.17
CA LEU A 14 21.89 21.32 32.14
C LEU A 14 21.30 20.25 31.24
N SER A 15 22.14 19.89 30.28
CA SER A 15 22.04 18.87 29.26
C SER A 15 21.83 17.47 29.85
N LEU A 16 20.90 16.71 29.26
CA LEU A 16 20.76 15.28 29.49
C LEU A 16 21.92 14.52 28.84
N THR A 17 22.95 14.20 29.62
CA THR A 17 23.99 13.24 29.26
C THR A 17 23.68 11.86 29.84
N SER A 18 23.81 10.86 28.97
CA SER A 18 23.66 9.42 29.20
C SER A 18 24.38 8.92 30.47
N ALA A 19 23.68 8.15 31.30
CA ALA A 19 24.24 7.48 32.48
C ALA A 19 25.15 6.29 32.05
N ALA A 20 26.41 6.34 32.49
CA ALA A 20 27.39 5.27 32.33
C ALA A 20 27.12 4.10 33.29
N ARG A 21 27.31 2.86 32.81
CA ARG A 21 27.28 1.62 33.62
C ARG A 21 28.46 1.58 34.60
N PRO A 22 28.28 1.11 35.85
CA PRO A 22 29.41 0.90 36.75
C PRO A 22 30.20 -0.37 36.37
N SER A 23 31.51 -0.21 36.26
CA SER A 23 32.50 -1.30 36.12
C SER A 23 32.66 -2.05 37.44
N THR A 24 32.67 -3.37 37.37
CA THR A 24 32.92 -4.29 38.50
C THR A 24 34.32 -4.08 39.08
N ALA A 25 34.42 -3.60 40.31
CA ALA A 25 35.66 -3.58 41.08
C ALA A 25 35.92 -4.96 41.69
N SER A 26 37.14 -5.47 41.49
CA SER A 26 37.68 -6.69 42.08
C SER A 26 37.86 -6.55 43.59
N ILE A 27 37.23 -7.43 44.37
CA ILE A 27 37.46 -7.54 45.83
C ILE A 27 38.36 -8.76 46.08
N PRO A 28 39.42 -8.65 46.91
CA PRO A 28 40.36 -9.74 47.15
C PRO A 28 39.74 -10.87 47.98
N ARG A 29 40.07 -12.12 47.62
CA ARG A 29 39.70 -13.33 48.35
C ARG A 29 40.59 -13.51 49.57
N PHE A 30 40.20 -13.05 50.75
CA PHE A 30 40.64 -13.67 52.00
C PHE A 30 39.60 -13.40 53.08
N LEU A 31 39.27 -14.45 53.85
CA LEU A 31 38.44 -14.50 55.07
C LEU A 31 36.92 -14.71 54.88
N VAL A 32 36.51 -15.98 54.75
CA VAL A 32 35.25 -16.48 55.33
C VAL A 32 35.49 -17.90 55.89
N PRO A 33 35.09 -18.20 57.15
CA PRO A 33 35.39 -19.47 57.81
C PRO A 33 34.46 -20.61 57.34
N SER A 34 35.00 -21.82 57.33
CA SER A 34 34.30 -23.07 57.04
C SER A 34 33.36 -23.45 58.19
N VAL A 35 32.06 -23.23 58.01
CA VAL A 35 31.02 -23.86 58.84
C VAL A 35 30.23 -24.80 57.93
N GLY A 36 30.43 -26.10 58.15
CA GLY A 36 29.69 -27.16 57.48
C GLY A 36 28.24 -27.18 57.94
N THR A 37 27.37 -26.51 57.20
CA THR A 37 25.93 -26.78 57.22
C THR A 37 25.62 -27.85 56.19
N SER A 38 25.33 -29.06 56.66
CA SER A 38 24.67 -30.09 55.88
C SER A 38 23.33 -29.54 55.37
N GLN A 39 23.28 -29.14 54.09
CA GLN A 39 22.02 -28.86 53.44
C GLN A 39 21.28 -30.19 53.25
N ALA A 40 20.30 -30.44 54.12
CA ALA A 40 19.28 -31.44 53.86
C ALA A 40 18.60 -31.07 52.54
N ARG A 41 18.75 -31.93 51.52
CA ARG A 41 17.98 -31.83 50.28
C ARG A 41 16.54 -32.18 50.61
N TYR A 42 15.74 -31.20 50.99
CA TYR A 42 14.30 -31.32 50.88
C TYR A 42 13.99 -31.40 49.39
N ALA A 43 13.62 -32.59 48.92
CA ALA A 43 12.91 -32.73 47.66
C ALA A 43 11.63 -31.91 47.82
N SER A 44 11.63 -30.68 47.28
CA SER A 44 10.40 -29.96 47.05
C SER A 44 9.59 -30.83 46.10
N GLY A 45 8.69 -31.65 46.64
CA GLY A 45 7.59 -32.22 45.91
C GLY A 45 6.83 -31.04 45.34
N GLY A 46 7.22 -30.64 44.13
CA GLY A 46 6.57 -29.59 43.38
C GLY A 46 5.17 -30.09 43.11
N ALA A 47 4.22 -29.71 43.98
CA ALA A 47 2.82 -29.77 43.67
C ALA A 47 2.67 -29.19 42.28
N GLY A 48 2.24 -30.04 41.34
CA GLY A 48 2.01 -29.68 39.95
C GLY A 48 0.96 -28.59 39.92
N GLY A 49 1.40 -27.33 40.10
CA GLY A 49 0.58 -26.17 39.91
C GLY A 49 0.09 -26.23 38.49
N PHE A 50 -1.19 -26.53 38.31
CA PHE A 50 -1.88 -26.36 37.05
C PHE A 50 -1.62 -24.93 36.59
N ARG A 51 -0.59 -24.74 35.76
CA ARG A 51 -0.41 -23.50 35.00
C ARG A 51 -1.70 -23.35 34.22
N LYS A 52 -2.55 -22.43 34.66
CA LYS A 52 -3.85 -22.12 34.07
C LYS A 52 -3.59 -21.94 32.59
N ARG A 53 -3.98 -22.94 31.79
CA ARG A 53 -3.69 -23.02 30.36
C ARG A 53 -4.36 -21.80 29.75
N GLU A 54 -3.58 -20.76 29.42
CA GLU A 54 -4.13 -19.55 28.81
C GLU A 54 -4.92 -19.99 27.59
N LYS A 55 -6.23 -19.70 27.60
CA LYS A 55 -7.13 -20.11 26.52
C LYS A 55 -6.56 -19.49 25.23
N LYS A 56 -6.05 -20.33 24.33
CA LYS A 56 -5.54 -19.88 23.03
C LYS A 56 -6.63 -19.02 22.37
N LYS A 57 -6.29 -17.77 22.06
CA LYS A 57 -7.22 -16.84 21.39
C LYS A 57 -7.71 -17.50 20.10
N LYS A 58 -9.03 -17.51 19.87
CA LYS A 58 -9.62 -18.10 18.64
C LYS A 58 -9.08 -17.34 17.43
N VAL A 59 -8.42 -18.04 16.51
CA VAL A 59 -7.90 -17.46 15.26
C VAL A 59 -8.92 -17.73 14.16
N TYR A 60 -9.48 -16.66 13.60
CA TYR A 60 -10.40 -16.74 12.47
C TYR A 60 -9.63 -16.82 11.15
N LYS A 61 -9.98 -17.82 10.33
CA LYS A 61 -9.39 -18.07 9.01
C LYS A 61 -9.80 -17.00 7.98
N ALA A 62 -11.06 -16.58 8.00
CA ALA A 62 -11.59 -15.55 7.10
C ALA A 62 -11.42 -14.13 7.64
N PHE A 63 -11.53 -13.15 6.74
CA PHE A 63 -11.75 -11.76 7.14
C PHE A 63 -13.13 -11.60 7.78
N ARG A 64 -13.29 -10.56 8.61
CA ARG A 64 -14.55 -10.29 9.30
C ARG A 64 -15.59 -9.79 8.29
N SER A 65 -16.65 -10.57 8.10
CA SER A 65 -17.86 -10.13 7.41
C SER A 65 -18.76 -9.38 8.38
N TYR A 66 -19.45 -8.36 7.89
CA TYR A 66 -20.46 -7.61 8.63
C TYR A 66 -21.79 -7.82 7.91
N ASP A 67 -22.90 -7.75 8.65
CA ASP A 67 -24.23 -7.81 8.07
C ASP A 67 -24.54 -6.44 7.44
N LEU A 68 -24.90 -6.45 6.15
CA LEU A 68 -25.06 -5.25 5.32
C LEU A 68 -26.54 -4.90 5.07
N THR A 69 -27.48 -5.58 5.73
CA THR A 69 -28.93 -5.42 5.50
C THR A 69 -29.42 -4.03 5.85
N ASP A 70 -28.91 -3.47 6.93
CA ASP A 70 -29.38 -2.20 7.50
C ASP A 70 -28.53 -1.01 7.00
N LEU A 71 -27.56 -1.26 6.12
CA LEU A 71 -26.64 -0.24 5.65
C LEU A 71 -27.30 0.60 4.56
N GLU A 72 -27.33 1.92 4.76
CA GLU A 72 -27.75 2.85 3.72
C GLU A 72 -26.77 2.80 2.53
N GLN A 73 -27.34 2.52 1.37
CA GLN A 73 -26.62 2.43 0.12
C GLN A 73 -27.13 3.50 -0.84
N TYR A 74 -26.24 3.99 -1.69
CA TYR A 74 -26.48 5.12 -2.57
C TYR A 74 -26.35 4.70 -4.04
N SER A 75 -27.07 5.39 -4.92
CA SER A 75 -26.82 5.29 -6.36
C SER A 75 -25.48 5.96 -6.70
N LEU A 76 -24.92 5.65 -7.87
CA LEU A 76 -23.67 6.29 -8.30
C LEU A 76 -23.83 7.81 -8.43
N CYS A 77 -24.91 8.29 -9.04
CA CYS A 77 -25.19 9.72 -9.19
C CYS A 77 -25.35 10.42 -7.84
N ASP A 78 -26.09 9.84 -6.90
CA ASP A 78 -26.27 10.43 -5.57
C ASP A 78 -24.95 10.47 -4.80
N ALA A 79 -24.15 9.40 -4.86
CA ALA A 79 -22.82 9.37 -4.23
C ALA A 79 -21.88 10.44 -4.82
N ILE A 80 -21.85 10.61 -6.16
CA ILE A 80 -21.06 11.65 -6.82
C ILE A 80 -21.51 13.04 -6.35
N ARG A 81 -22.82 13.29 -6.25
CA ARG A 81 -23.38 14.56 -5.78
C ARG A 81 -22.81 14.93 -4.40
N TYR A 82 -22.87 14.01 -3.44
CA TYR A 82 -22.34 14.25 -2.10
C TYR A 82 -20.83 14.40 -2.07
N LEU A 83 -20.09 13.55 -2.79
CA LEU A 83 -18.63 13.64 -2.85
C LEU A 83 -18.15 14.96 -3.45
N ARG A 84 -18.86 15.50 -4.45
CA ARG A 84 -18.53 16.80 -5.04
C ARG A 84 -18.83 17.98 -4.14
N ALA A 85 -19.94 17.92 -3.41
CA ALA A 85 -20.23 18.91 -2.38
C ALA A 85 -19.11 18.95 -1.33
N TYR A 86 -18.54 17.80 -0.99
CA TYR A 86 -17.42 17.71 -0.05
C TYR A 86 -16.10 18.27 -0.62
N GLU A 87 -15.82 18.06 -1.91
CA GLU A 87 -14.57 18.48 -2.57
C GLU A 87 -14.63 19.89 -3.17
N VAL A 88 -15.55 20.74 -2.70
CA VAL A 88 -15.70 22.11 -3.17
C VAL A 88 -14.40 22.91 -3.01
N GLY A 89 -14.03 23.66 -4.04
CA GLY A 89 -12.82 24.49 -4.05
C GLY A 89 -11.50 23.73 -4.22
N ARG A 90 -11.53 22.42 -4.50
CA ARG A 90 -10.33 21.63 -4.80
C ARG A 90 -10.05 21.58 -6.32
N PRO A 91 -8.77 21.47 -6.71
CA PRO A 91 -8.41 21.39 -8.12
C PRO A 91 -8.93 20.08 -8.75
N PRO A 92 -9.67 20.14 -9.88
CA PRO A 92 -10.38 18.99 -10.45
C PRO A 92 -9.46 17.86 -10.92
N THR A 93 -8.22 18.20 -11.29
CA THR A 93 -7.20 17.25 -11.75
C THR A 93 -6.51 16.50 -10.60
N SER A 94 -6.45 17.09 -9.40
CA SER A 94 -5.75 16.50 -8.26
C SER A 94 -6.62 15.50 -7.51
N VAL A 95 -7.92 15.78 -7.37
CA VAL A 95 -8.83 14.95 -6.59
C VAL A 95 -9.27 13.76 -7.42
N LYS A 96 -9.08 12.56 -6.85
CA LYS A 96 -9.42 11.29 -7.49
C LYS A 96 -10.55 10.59 -6.75
N TYR A 97 -11.42 9.94 -7.51
CA TYR A 97 -12.39 8.98 -7.00
C TYR A 97 -11.71 7.61 -6.87
N ALA A 98 -11.77 7.03 -5.68
CA ALA A 98 -11.26 5.71 -5.40
C ALA A 98 -12.41 4.76 -5.05
N LEU A 99 -12.35 3.57 -5.62
CA LEU A 99 -13.31 2.51 -5.39
C LEU A 99 -12.65 1.42 -4.55
N ALA A 100 -13.30 1.04 -3.46
CA ALA A 100 -12.91 -0.04 -2.57
C ALA A 100 -13.90 -1.20 -2.67
N LEU A 101 -13.44 -2.35 -3.16
CA LEU A 101 -14.23 -3.59 -3.18
C LEU A 101 -13.82 -4.48 -2.03
N LYS A 102 -14.77 -4.81 -1.16
CA LYS A 102 -14.58 -5.78 -0.10
C LYS A 102 -14.86 -7.18 -0.64
N LEU A 103 -13.88 -8.06 -0.53
CA LEU A 103 -13.97 -9.47 -0.91
C LEU A 103 -14.14 -10.35 0.32
N LYS A 104 -15.13 -11.25 0.28
CA LYS A 104 -15.24 -12.38 1.20
C LYS A 104 -14.16 -13.38 0.85
N THR A 105 -13.12 -13.46 1.66
CA THR A 105 -11.99 -14.36 1.40
C THR A 105 -11.31 -14.82 2.68
N VAL A 106 -10.49 -15.86 2.53
CA VAL A 106 -9.66 -16.44 3.59
C VAL A 106 -8.31 -15.74 3.62
N LYS A 107 -7.77 -15.51 4.83
CA LYS A 107 -6.48 -14.81 5.01
C LYS A 107 -5.29 -15.53 4.36
N SER A 108 -5.37 -16.85 4.20
CA SER A 108 -4.33 -17.69 3.59
C SER A 108 -4.57 -17.99 2.12
N GLY A 109 -5.54 -17.35 1.47
CA GLY A 109 -5.86 -17.59 0.06
C GLY A 109 -4.89 -16.88 -0.91
N PRO A 110 -4.96 -17.23 -2.21
CA PRO A 110 -4.27 -16.47 -3.25
C PRO A 110 -4.77 -15.02 -3.26
N VAL A 111 -3.98 -14.05 -3.72
CA VAL A 111 -4.38 -12.63 -3.80
C VAL A 111 -4.71 -12.24 -5.23
N VAL A 112 -5.76 -11.45 -5.44
CA VAL A 112 -6.04 -10.89 -6.77
C VAL A 112 -5.02 -9.79 -7.07
N ARG A 113 -4.33 -9.90 -8.20
CA ARG A 113 -3.39 -8.90 -8.68
C ARG A 113 -3.39 -8.88 -10.20
N ASN A 114 -3.88 -7.80 -10.78
CA ASN A 114 -3.96 -7.62 -12.22
C ASN A 114 -3.87 -6.14 -12.58
N ARG A 115 -3.91 -5.88 -13.88
CA ARG A 115 -3.93 -4.54 -14.47
C ARG A 115 -5.18 -4.38 -15.30
N ILE A 116 -5.72 -3.18 -15.33
CA ILE A 116 -6.85 -2.81 -16.17
C ILE A 116 -6.52 -1.51 -16.91
N ARG A 117 -6.88 -1.46 -18.18
CA ARG A 117 -6.93 -0.22 -18.94
C ARG A 117 -8.34 0.31 -18.85
N LEU A 118 -8.52 1.42 -18.14
CA LEU A 118 -9.82 2.05 -18.00
C LEU A 118 -10.22 2.70 -19.35
N PRO A 119 -11.51 2.66 -19.74
CA PRO A 119 -12.02 3.37 -20.91
C PRO A 119 -11.66 4.86 -20.86
N HIS A 120 -11.86 5.48 -19.69
CA HIS A 120 -11.46 6.86 -19.42
C HIS A 120 -10.24 6.87 -18.49
N PRO A 121 -9.05 7.26 -18.97
CA PRO A 121 -7.82 7.14 -18.21
C PRO A 121 -7.78 8.13 -17.05
N VAL A 122 -7.49 7.65 -15.85
CA VAL A 122 -7.22 8.52 -14.69
C VAL A 122 -5.84 9.12 -14.87
N LYS A 123 -5.75 10.44 -15.15
CA LYS A 123 -4.47 11.12 -15.38
C LYS A 123 -3.55 10.91 -14.17
N THR A 124 -2.61 10.00 -14.34
CA THR A 124 -1.59 9.64 -13.36
C THR A 124 -0.28 9.61 -14.13
N ASP A 125 0.66 10.47 -13.75
CA ASP A 125 1.95 10.60 -14.43
C ASP A 125 2.70 9.27 -14.35
N THR A 126 2.56 8.46 -15.40
CA THR A 126 3.15 7.12 -15.46
C THR A 126 4.54 7.24 -16.05
N ARG A 127 5.52 7.42 -15.16
CA ARG A 127 6.94 7.48 -15.52
C ARG A 127 7.53 6.08 -15.52
N ILE A 128 7.99 5.61 -16.69
CA ILE A 128 8.53 4.26 -16.88
C ILE A 128 10.05 4.34 -17.02
N ALA A 129 10.75 3.43 -16.35
CA ALA A 129 12.17 3.18 -16.54
C ALA A 129 12.39 1.74 -17.00
N VAL A 130 13.40 1.53 -17.85
CA VAL A 130 13.72 0.23 -18.44
C VAL A 130 15.16 -0.14 -18.11
N VAL A 131 15.35 -1.30 -17.48
CA VAL A 131 16.66 -1.91 -17.28
C VAL A 131 16.95 -2.81 -18.48
N CYS A 132 17.93 -2.43 -19.26
CA CYS A 132 18.41 -3.15 -20.43
C CYS A 132 19.92 -2.92 -20.58
N PRO A 133 20.66 -3.83 -21.25
CA PRO A 133 22.09 -3.65 -21.48
C PRO A 133 22.36 -2.33 -22.21
N ASP A 134 23.36 -1.57 -21.76
CA ASP A 134 23.60 -0.20 -22.21
C ASP A 134 23.88 -0.12 -23.74
N ASP A 135 24.52 -1.16 -24.30
CA ASP A 135 24.86 -1.25 -25.74
C ASP A 135 23.71 -1.79 -26.62
N SER A 136 22.55 -2.08 -26.04
CA SER A 136 21.45 -2.70 -26.77
C SER A 136 20.60 -1.69 -27.55
N PRO A 137 20.15 -2.01 -28.78
CA PRO A 137 19.17 -1.18 -29.50
C PRO A 137 17.86 -1.00 -28.71
N LEU A 138 17.58 -1.89 -27.75
CA LEU A 138 16.44 -1.81 -26.84
C LEU A 138 16.42 -0.52 -26.00
N ALA A 139 17.59 0.01 -25.63
CA ALA A 139 17.68 1.25 -24.86
C ALA A 139 17.21 2.46 -25.69
N ALA A 140 17.61 2.52 -26.96
CA ALA A 140 17.17 3.56 -27.89
C ALA A 140 15.66 3.45 -28.17
N GLU A 141 15.16 2.24 -28.41
CA GLU A 141 13.73 1.98 -28.62
C GLU A 141 12.89 2.37 -27.39
N ALA A 142 13.35 2.06 -26.17
CA ALA A 142 12.66 2.43 -24.95
C ALA A 142 12.56 3.96 -24.78
N ARG A 143 13.62 4.70 -25.10
CA ARG A 143 13.62 6.18 -25.08
C ARG A 143 12.66 6.75 -26.12
N GLN A 144 12.61 6.17 -27.33
CA GLN A 144 11.64 6.58 -28.36
C GLN A 144 10.19 6.36 -27.93
N LEU A 145 9.91 5.32 -27.14
CA LEU A 145 8.59 5.06 -26.56
C LEU A 145 8.25 5.93 -25.34
N GLY A 146 9.13 6.85 -24.95
CA GLY A 146 8.91 7.77 -23.83
C GLY A 146 9.33 7.23 -22.46
N ALA A 147 10.23 6.24 -22.39
CA ALA A 147 10.88 5.88 -21.12
C ALA A 147 11.71 7.06 -20.61
N VAL A 148 11.59 7.38 -19.31
CA VAL A 148 12.33 8.48 -18.68
C VAL A 148 13.81 8.16 -18.60
N VAL A 149 14.14 6.91 -18.27
CA VAL A 149 15.51 6.41 -18.18
C VAL A 149 15.55 4.99 -18.75
N ALA A 150 16.56 4.71 -19.57
CA ALA A 150 16.86 3.38 -20.06
C ALA A 150 18.37 3.13 -19.94
N GLY A 151 18.75 2.01 -19.36
CA GLY A 151 20.14 1.60 -19.15
C GLY A 151 20.30 0.63 -17.98
N GLU A 152 21.52 0.12 -17.78
CA GLU A 152 21.84 -0.87 -16.76
C GLU A 152 22.62 -0.24 -15.60
N GLU A 153 23.92 0.06 -15.79
CA GLU A 153 24.78 0.50 -14.70
C GLU A 153 24.47 1.92 -14.23
N SER A 154 24.19 2.82 -15.18
CA SER A 154 23.81 4.21 -14.92
C SER A 154 22.53 4.31 -14.07
N LEU A 155 21.55 3.45 -14.36
CA LEU A 155 20.27 3.40 -13.67
C LEU A 155 20.44 2.79 -12.27
N PHE A 156 21.31 1.79 -12.10
CA PHE A 156 21.62 1.24 -10.79
C PHE A 156 22.34 2.24 -9.89
N ALA A 157 23.26 3.04 -10.44
CA ALA A 157 23.93 4.12 -9.69
C ALA A 157 22.91 5.15 -9.20
N SER A 158 22.02 5.65 -10.07
CA SER A 158 21.02 6.65 -9.69
C SER A 158 20.05 6.14 -8.61
N ILE A 159 19.66 4.85 -8.67
CA ILE A 159 18.80 4.24 -7.64
C ILE A 159 19.53 4.16 -6.29
N ARG A 160 20.84 3.86 -6.27
CA ARG A 160 21.64 3.81 -5.03
C ARG A 160 21.78 5.17 -4.37
N GLU A 161 21.90 6.22 -5.18
CA GLU A 161 21.88 7.62 -4.73
C GLU A 161 20.50 8.05 -4.20
N GLY A 162 19.46 7.22 -4.39
CA GLY A 162 18.10 7.49 -3.94
C GLY A 162 17.26 8.27 -4.96
N ASN A 163 17.82 8.61 -6.12
CA ASN A 163 17.10 9.30 -7.18
C ASN A 163 16.29 8.30 -8.01
N VAL A 164 14.97 8.27 -7.76
CA VAL A 164 14.02 7.39 -8.45
C VAL A 164 12.94 8.25 -9.11
N PRO A 165 13.16 8.75 -10.34
CA PRO A 165 12.21 9.63 -11.04
C PRO A 165 11.06 8.88 -11.71
N PHE A 166 10.93 7.57 -11.47
CA PHE A 166 9.97 6.69 -12.14
C PHE A 166 9.04 5.98 -11.17
N ASN A 167 7.85 5.63 -11.68
CA ASN A 167 6.78 4.94 -10.94
C ASN A 167 6.65 3.46 -11.38
N ARG A 168 7.29 3.08 -12.50
CA ARG A 168 7.29 1.72 -13.04
C ARG A 168 8.68 1.36 -13.51
N LEU A 169 9.13 0.14 -13.19
CA LEU A 169 10.41 -0.41 -13.63
C LEU A 169 10.17 -1.70 -14.40
N ILE A 170 10.67 -1.75 -15.62
CA ILE A 170 10.69 -2.92 -16.49
C ILE A 170 12.12 -3.42 -16.56
N CYS A 171 12.31 -4.74 -16.56
CA CYS A 171 13.62 -5.35 -16.74
C CYS A 171 13.59 -6.29 -17.93
N HIS A 172 14.59 -6.17 -18.81
CA HIS A 172 14.84 -7.21 -19.81
C HIS A 172 15.34 -8.49 -19.14
N THR A 173 15.09 -9.65 -19.74
CA THR A 173 15.53 -10.96 -19.21
C THR A 173 17.05 -11.03 -19.05
N ASP A 174 17.79 -10.44 -19.98
CA ASP A 174 19.25 -10.50 -20.00
C ASP A 174 19.89 -9.69 -18.87
N SER A 175 19.21 -8.63 -18.41
CA SER A 175 19.66 -7.76 -17.31
C SER A 175 19.13 -8.19 -15.95
N GLU A 176 18.31 -9.25 -15.87
CA GLU A 176 17.88 -9.85 -14.60
C GLU A 176 19.06 -10.25 -13.68
N PRO A 177 20.12 -10.94 -14.15
CA PRO A 177 21.26 -11.30 -13.30
C PRO A 177 21.99 -10.07 -12.75
N ALA A 178 22.14 -9.01 -13.55
CA ALA A 178 22.79 -7.78 -13.09
C ALA A 178 21.94 -7.07 -12.03
N LEU A 179 20.62 -7.03 -12.20
CA LEU A 179 19.68 -6.48 -11.22
C LEU A 179 19.74 -7.23 -9.88
N LYS A 180 19.91 -8.57 -9.90
CA LYS A 180 20.12 -9.36 -8.68
C LYS A 180 21.46 -9.04 -8.01
N LYS A 181 22.53 -8.88 -8.79
CA LYS A 181 23.86 -8.50 -8.28
C LYS A 181 23.88 -7.09 -7.68
N ALA A 182 23.07 -6.18 -8.21
CA ALA A 182 23.04 -4.79 -7.80
C ALA A 182 22.49 -4.54 -6.37
N ASN A 183 21.89 -5.55 -5.72
CA ASN A 183 21.37 -5.50 -4.35
C ASN A 183 20.40 -4.33 -4.05
N LEU A 184 19.62 -3.90 -5.05
CA LEU A 184 18.69 -2.76 -4.96
C LEU A 184 17.38 -3.05 -4.21
N GLY A 185 17.20 -4.30 -3.75
CA GLY A 185 15.97 -4.75 -3.08
C GLY A 185 15.60 -3.94 -1.84
N LYS A 186 16.60 -3.39 -1.11
CA LYS A 186 16.35 -2.54 0.07
C LYS A 186 15.66 -1.22 -0.28
N ILE A 187 15.92 -0.67 -1.46
CA ILE A 187 15.39 0.63 -1.91
C ILE A 187 14.10 0.44 -2.69
N LEU A 188 14.10 -0.49 -3.66
CA LEU A 188 12.95 -0.73 -4.54
C LEU A 188 11.84 -1.57 -3.89
N GLY A 189 12.18 -2.41 -2.90
CA GLY A 189 11.24 -3.28 -2.20
C GLY A 189 10.13 -2.53 -1.47
N PRO A 190 10.46 -1.58 -0.55
CA PRO A 190 9.46 -0.78 0.15
C PRO A 190 8.56 0.04 -0.79
N LYS A 191 9.11 0.51 -1.92
CA LYS A 191 8.38 1.25 -2.96
C LYS A 191 7.53 0.35 -3.86
N GLY A 192 7.70 -0.98 -3.80
CA GLY A 192 6.98 -1.92 -4.67
C GLY A 192 7.38 -1.86 -6.15
N LEU A 193 8.54 -1.28 -6.45
CA LEU A 193 9.07 -1.09 -7.81
C LEU A 193 9.97 -2.23 -8.28
N MET A 194 10.31 -3.16 -7.38
CA MET A 194 11.21 -4.28 -7.70
C MET A 194 10.59 -5.18 -8.80
N PRO A 195 11.25 -5.38 -9.94
CA PRO A 195 10.75 -6.24 -11.00
C PRO A 195 10.72 -7.70 -10.57
N SER A 196 9.71 -8.45 -11.00
CA SER A 196 9.62 -9.89 -10.78
C SER A 196 8.87 -10.60 -11.91
N ILE A 197 9.10 -11.91 -12.06
CA ILE A 197 8.37 -12.75 -13.01
C ILE A 197 6.87 -12.80 -12.64
N LYS A 198 6.56 -12.86 -11.35
CA LYS A 198 5.17 -12.83 -10.83
C LYS A 198 4.43 -11.55 -11.21
N THR A 199 5.16 -10.44 -11.35
CA THR A 199 4.59 -9.14 -11.76
C THR A 199 4.57 -8.93 -13.26
N LYS A 200 5.07 -9.90 -14.05
CA LYS A 200 5.21 -9.78 -15.51
C LYS A 200 5.94 -8.48 -15.92
N THR A 201 6.92 -8.07 -15.12
CA THR A 201 7.76 -6.89 -15.39
C THR A 201 9.16 -7.27 -15.83
N ILE A 202 9.49 -8.57 -15.78
CA ILE A 202 10.68 -9.15 -16.38
C ILE A 202 10.23 -9.81 -17.68
N THR A 203 10.64 -9.28 -18.83
CA THR A 203 10.13 -9.70 -20.14
C THR A 203 11.18 -9.48 -21.23
N ALA A 204 11.23 -10.37 -22.21
CA ALA A 204 12.01 -10.15 -23.44
C ALA A 204 11.39 -9.04 -24.31
N ASN A 205 10.06 -9.01 -24.42
CA ASN A 205 9.31 -8.06 -25.25
C ASN A 205 9.03 -6.72 -24.52
N VAL A 206 10.06 -5.90 -24.34
CA VAL A 206 9.94 -4.59 -23.64
C VAL A 206 8.95 -3.66 -24.34
N ARG A 207 8.97 -3.58 -25.66
CA ARG A 207 8.10 -2.67 -26.44
C ARG A 207 6.61 -2.95 -26.23
N GLY A 208 6.21 -4.21 -26.28
CA GLY A 208 4.82 -4.63 -26.05
C GLY A 208 4.38 -4.28 -24.64
N LEU A 209 5.21 -4.66 -23.65
CA LEU A 209 4.92 -4.39 -22.25
C LEU A 209 4.83 -2.89 -21.94
N MET A 210 5.67 -2.05 -22.54
CA MET A 210 5.57 -0.59 -22.37
C MET A 210 4.23 -0.05 -22.87
N ARG A 211 3.76 -0.50 -24.04
CA ARG A 211 2.46 -0.07 -24.59
C ARG A 211 1.29 -0.53 -23.72
N GLU A 212 1.39 -1.72 -23.13
CA GLU A 212 0.40 -2.23 -22.19
C GLU A 212 0.40 -1.45 -20.87
N LEU A 213 1.58 -1.04 -20.39
CA LEU A 213 1.73 -0.31 -19.13
C LEU A 213 1.28 1.14 -19.23
N VAL A 214 1.38 1.76 -20.41
CA VAL A 214 0.92 3.13 -20.64
C VAL A 214 -0.61 3.15 -20.57
N GLY A 215 -1.13 3.81 -19.52
CA GLY A 215 -2.57 3.94 -19.29
C GLY A 215 -3.23 2.73 -18.63
N ALA A 216 -2.45 1.73 -18.19
CA ALA A 216 -2.96 0.64 -17.38
C ALA A 216 -2.70 0.87 -15.90
N ASP A 217 -3.77 0.77 -15.12
CA ASP A 217 -3.71 0.88 -13.66
C ASP A 217 -3.60 -0.53 -13.06
N GLU A 218 -2.71 -0.68 -12.08
CA GLU A 218 -2.54 -1.94 -11.35
C GLU A 218 -3.33 -1.90 -10.05
N TYR A 219 -4.11 -2.93 -9.78
CA TYR A 219 -4.74 -3.15 -8.48
C TYR A 219 -4.23 -4.45 -7.86
N ARG A 220 -4.14 -4.42 -6.53
CA ARG A 220 -3.73 -5.56 -5.71
C ARG A 220 -4.60 -5.66 -4.48
N GLU A 221 -5.04 -6.88 -4.20
CA GLU A 221 -5.77 -7.19 -2.99
C GLU A 221 -4.88 -7.07 -1.75
N ARG A 222 -5.36 -6.30 -0.77
CA ARG A 222 -4.73 -6.17 0.54
C ARG A 222 -5.78 -6.28 1.63
N GLY A 223 -5.64 -7.28 2.48
CA GLY A 223 -6.56 -7.50 3.61
C GLY A 223 -8.00 -7.79 3.17
N GLY A 224 -8.18 -8.49 2.04
CA GLY A 224 -9.51 -8.76 1.47
C GLY A 224 -10.18 -7.55 0.81
N VAL A 225 -9.45 -6.45 0.58
CA VAL A 225 -9.98 -5.26 -0.11
C VAL A 225 -9.16 -4.94 -1.34
N LEU A 226 -9.83 -4.71 -2.47
CA LEU A 226 -9.26 -4.14 -3.68
C LEU A 226 -9.50 -2.64 -3.69
N ARG A 227 -8.47 -1.85 -3.99
CA ARG A 227 -8.57 -0.39 -4.11
C ARG A 227 -8.00 0.05 -5.44
N LEU A 228 -8.73 0.89 -6.16
CA LEU A 228 -8.30 1.47 -7.42
C LEU A 228 -8.85 2.89 -7.56
N ALA A 229 -8.06 3.80 -8.11
CA ALA A 229 -8.56 5.10 -8.55
C ALA A 229 -9.29 4.92 -9.89
N ILE A 230 -10.56 5.29 -9.94
CA ILE A 230 -11.45 5.04 -11.10
C ILE A 230 -11.78 6.31 -11.88
N GLY A 231 -11.53 7.50 -11.32
CA GLY A 231 -11.86 8.77 -11.97
C GLY A 231 -11.23 9.97 -11.29
N GLN A 232 -11.41 11.13 -11.90
CA GLN A 232 -11.05 12.43 -11.34
C GLN A 232 -12.30 13.26 -11.07
N LEU A 233 -12.19 14.31 -10.25
CA LEU A 233 -13.31 15.18 -9.90
C LEU A 233 -13.97 15.83 -11.14
N GLY A 234 -13.18 16.13 -12.18
CA GLY A 234 -13.67 16.67 -13.46
C GLY A 234 -14.36 15.66 -14.37
N PHE A 235 -14.50 14.38 -13.99
CA PHE A 235 -15.18 13.39 -14.83
C PHE A 235 -16.69 13.55 -14.76
N THR A 236 -17.37 13.30 -15.89
CA THR A 236 -18.82 13.19 -15.95
C THR A 236 -19.29 11.90 -15.28
N PRO A 237 -20.55 11.82 -14.82
CA PRO A 237 -21.06 10.63 -14.15
C PRO A 237 -21.07 9.43 -15.10
N GLU A 238 -21.30 9.65 -16.39
CA GLU A 238 -21.29 8.62 -17.44
C GLU A 238 -19.89 8.01 -17.60
N MET A 239 -18.85 8.85 -17.73
CA MET A 239 -17.46 8.39 -17.80
C MET A 239 -17.08 7.58 -16.55
N LEU A 240 -17.51 8.03 -15.38
CA LEU A 240 -17.26 7.30 -14.13
C LEU A 240 -18.02 5.96 -14.11
N GLY A 241 -19.28 5.95 -14.55
CA GLY A 241 -20.10 4.75 -14.63
C GLY A 241 -19.52 3.69 -15.56
N GLU A 242 -18.97 4.08 -16.71
CA GLU A 242 -18.28 3.19 -17.64
C GLU A 242 -17.01 2.60 -17.02
N ASN A 243 -16.20 3.43 -16.34
CA ASN A 243 -15.01 2.96 -15.63
C ASN A 243 -15.36 1.98 -14.50
N VAL A 244 -16.40 2.26 -13.72
CA VAL A 244 -16.88 1.36 -12.66
C VAL A 244 -17.33 0.02 -13.25
N LYS A 245 -18.10 0.03 -14.34
CA LYS A 245 -18.55 -1.20 -15.04
C LYS A 245 -17.36 -2.01 -15.55
N ALA A 246 -16.40 -1.37 -16.20
CA ALA A 246 -15.19 -2.01 -16.69
C ALA A 246 -14.38 -2.66 -15.55
N PHE A 247 -14.18 -1.93 -14.45
CA PHE A 247 -13.46 -2.45 -13.28
C PHE A 247 -14.19 -3.62 -12.62
N MET A 248 -15.50 -3.51 -12.41
CA MET A 248 -16.31 -4.59 -11.84
C MET A 248 -16.31 -5.84 -12.73
N GLY A 249 -16.40 -5.68 -14.05
CA GLY A 249 -16.32 -6.78 -15.01
C GLY A 249 -14.98 -7.50 -14.95
N GLN A 250 -13.88 -6.75 -14.95
CA GLN A 250 -12.54 -7.32 -14.83
C GLN A 250 -12.33 -8.04 -13.51
N VAL A 251 -12.74 -7.45 -12.38
CA VAL A 251 -12.58 -8.08 -11.06
C VAL A 251 -13.38 -9.38 -10.96
N LYS A 252 -14.59 -9.44 -11.53
CA LYS A 252 -15.37 -10.68 -11.60
C LYS A 252 -14.65 -11.75 -12.41
N SER A 253 -14.13 -11.40 -13.59
CA SER A 253 -13.34 -12.30 -14.43
C SER A 253 -12.09 -12.81 -13.70
N ASP A 254 -11.39 -11.94 -13.00
CA ASP A 254 -10.20 -12.28 -12.22
C ASP A 254 -10.53 -13.21 -11.07
N VAL A 255 -11.62 -12.93 -10.35
CA VAL A 255 -12.09 -13.76 -9.25
C VAL A 255 -12.47 -15.16 -9.74
N SER A 256 -13.15 -15.27 -10.88
CA SER A 256 -13.49 -16.55 -11.49
C SER A 256 -12.29 -17.31 -12.06
N SER A 257 -11.22 -16.60 -12.42
CA SER A 257 -9.98 -17.19 -12.96
C SER A 257 -9.02 -17.67 -11.87
N LEU A 258 -9.28 -17.36 -10.59
CA LEU A 258 -8.49 -17.85 -9.47
C LEU A 258 -8.76 -19.33 -9.23
N GLU A 259 -7.74 -20.03 -8.71
CA GLU A 259 -7.77 -21.46 -8.41
C GLU A 259 -9.08 -21.89 -7.73
N GLU A 260 -9.67 -23.00 -8.22
CA GLU A 260 -11.02 -23.51 -7.93
C GLU A 260 -11.34 -23.73 -6.44
N GLN A 261 -10.36 -23.66 -5.56
CA GLN A 261 -10.49 -24.02 -4.14
C GLN A 261 -10.91 -22.87 -3.21
N VAL A 262 -10.92 -21.60 -3.68
CA VAL A 262 -11.28 -20.44 -2.83
C VAL A 262 -12.31 -19.54 -3.50
N ASP A 263 -13.58 -19.73 -3.15
CA ASP A 263 -14.67 -18.85 -3.53
C ASP A 263 -14.49 -17.45 -2.95
N LYS A 264 -14.03 -16.50 -3.77
CA LYS A 264 -14.07 -15.08 -3.43
C LYS A 264 -15.37 -14.48 -3.94
N LYS A 265 -16.05 -13.72 -3.10
CA LYS A 265 -17.27 -12.99 -3.48
C LYS A 265 -17.12 -11.52 -3.11
N ILE A 266 -17.68 -10.64 -3.93
CA ILE A 266 -17.72 -9.22 -3.61
C ILE A 266 -18.84 -9.03 -2.58
N GLU A 267 -18.51 -8.57 -1.38
CA GLU A 267 -19.48 -8.27 -0.32
C GLU A 267 -20.02 -6.84 -0.45
N GLU A 268 -19.11 -5.88 -0.66
CA GLU A 268 -19.44 -4.45 -0.61
C GLU A 268 -18.59 -3.67 -1.61
N VAL A 269 -19.19 -2.64 -2.19
CA VAL A 269 -18.55 -1.68 -3.08
C VAL A 269 -18.70 -0.29 -2.47
N VAL A 270 -17.58 0.33 -2.12
CA VAL A 270 -17.56 1.67 -1.53
C VAL A 270 -16.84 2.62 -2.47
N ILE A 271 -17.46 3.76 -2.79
CA ILE A 271 -16.81 4.86 -3.50
C ILE A 271 -16.42 5.96 -2.52
N SER A 272 -15.25 6.55 -2.71
CA SER A 272 -14.73 7.64 -1.89
C SER A 272 -13.98 8.63 -2.77
N SER A 273 -13.85 9.87 -2.31
CA SER A 273 -12.93 10.85 -2.89
C SER A 273 -11.66 10.94 -2.04
N THR A 274 -10.73 11.80 -2.43
CA THR A 274 -9.43 11.93 -1.73
C THR A 274 -9.60 12.45 -0.30
N ASN A 275 -10.53 13.38 -0.07
CA ASN A 275 -10.80 13.97 1.25
C ASN A 275 -12.18 13.59 1.80
N GLY A 276 -13.06 13.05 0.97
CA GLY A 276 -14.47 12.80 1.30
C GLY A 276 -14.75 11.46 1.98
N PRO A 277 -15.97 11.30 2.51
CA PRO A 277 -16.41 10.06 3.13
C PRO A 277 -16.56 8.93 2.09
N GLY A 278 -16.64 7.69 2.57
CA GLY A 278 -16.97 6.53 1.74
C GLY A 278 -18.46 6.26 1.71
N PHE A 279 -19.05 6.13 0.52
CA PHE A 279 -20.45 5.76 0.31
C PHE A 279 -20.55 4.34 -0.23
N SER A 280 -21.40 3.51 0.40
CA SER A 280 -21.71 2.17 -0.09
C SER A 280 -22.66 2.26 -1.30
N LEU A 281 -22.41 1.47 -2.34
CA LEU A 281 -23.13 1.55 -3.61
C LEU A 281 -24.16 0.44 -3.80
N ASN A 282 -25.38 0.81 -4.21
CA ASN A 282 -26.48 -0.11 -4.55
C ASN A 282 -26.32 -0.83 -5.90
N GLY A 283 -25.40 -0.36 -6.75
CA GLY A 283 -25.26 -0.83 -8.14
C GLY A 283 -26.19 -0.15 -9.16
N THR A 284 -27.06 0.77 -8.72
CA THR A 284 -27.87 1.62 -9.60
C THR A 284 -27.08 2.85 -10.05
N PHE A 285 -27.29 3.26 -11.31
CA PHE A 285 -26.63 4.43 -11.89
C PHE A 285 -27.41 5.72 -11.60
N ASN A 286 -28.71 5.72 -11.90
CA ASN A 286 -29.57 6.91 -11.82
C ASN A 286 -29.77 7.37 -10.38
N SER A 287 -29.92 8.69 -10.21
CA SER A 287 -30.30 9.33 -8.95
C SER A 287 -31.66 8.84 -8.48
N THR A 288 -31.84 8.81 -7.17
CA THR A 288 -33.13 8.55 -6.52
C THR A 288 -34.09 9.75 -6.64
N ASP A 289 -33.54 10.97 -6.74
CA ASP A 289 -34.30 12.20 -6.95
C ASP A 289 -34.55 12.43 -8.45
N ASN A 290 -35.82 12.41 -8.85
CA ASN A 290 -36.27 12.64 -10.23
C ASN A 290 -35.94 14.04 -10.75
N LYS A 291 -35.70 15.02 -9.86
CA LYS A 291 -35.36 16.40 -10.26
C LYS A 291 -33.92 16.52 -10.74
N ILE A 292 -33.07 15.57 -10.35
CA ILE A 292 -31.63 15.64 -10.60
C ILE A 292 -31.33 14.74 -11.78
N GLN A 293 -30.82 15.34 -12.85
CA GLN A 293 -30.35 14.59 -14.01
C GLN A 293 -28.83 14.45 -13.96
N PRO A 294 -28.25 13.40 -14.59
CA PRO A 294 -26.81 13.22 -14.67
C PRO A 294 -26.06 14.44 -15.25
N ALA A 295 -26.69 15.17 -16.18
CA ALA A 295 -26.13 16.39 -16.77
C ALA A 295 -25.90 17.51 -15.72
N HIS A 296 -26.74 17.59 -14.68
CA HIS A 296 -26.53 18.55 -13.58
C HIS A 296 -25.34 18.17 -12.69
N LEU A 297 -24.87 16.93 -12.82
CA LEU A 297 -23.73 16.38 -12.11
C LEU A 297 -22.52 16.33 -13.05
N GLU A 298 -22.31 17.29 -13.93
CA GLU A 298 -21.04 17.44 -14.64
C GLU A 298 -19.97 18.11 -13.75
N GLY A 299 -18.74 17.60 -13.82
CA GLY A 299 -17.65 18.08 -12.96
C GLY A 299 -17.16 19.44 -13.44
N PRO A 300 -16.56 20.27 -12.56
CA PRO A 300 -15.83 21.44 -13.03
C PRO A 300 -14.68 20.97 -13.92
N MET A 301 -14.61 21.51 -15.14
CA MET A 301 -13.51 21.30 -16.09
C MET A 301 -12.16 21.70 -15.47
#